data_AF-A0A1G3A9G6-F1
#
_entry.id   AF-A0A1G3A9G6-F1
#
_cell.length_a   1.000
_cell.length_b   1.000
_cell.length_c   1.000
_cell.angle_alpha   90.00
_cell.angle_beta   90.00
_cell.angle_gamma   90.00
#
_symmetry.space_group_name_H-M   'P 1'
#
loop_
_entity.id
_entity.type
_entity.pdbx_description
1 polymer ?
#
loop_
_entity_poly.entity_id
_entity_poly.type
_entity_poly.pdbx_seq_one_letter_code
_entity_poly.pdbx_strand_id
1 'polypeptide(L)'
;MDVCRYKKPDLSIVDASVALTGMHLAGQEKKIGLVLAGFDPVAVDTIGSELLGHDPKRLPYLTLADSLLGTMDDIEIVGADPWACPGQLS
;
A
#
# COMPACT_ATOMS: atom_id res chain seq x y z
N MET A 1 -0.35 -20.16 -5.22
CA MET A 1 -0.98 -20.43 -3.91
C MET A 1 -0.88 -19.15 -3.12
N ASP A 2 -2.00 -18.61 -2.61
CA ASP A 2 -2.04 -17.34 -1.88
C ASP A 2 -2.48 -17.59 -0.44
N VAL A 3 -1.74 -17.06 0.54
CA VAL A 3 -2.01 -17.23 1.97
C VAL A 3 -3.35 -16.61 2.38
N CYS A 4 -3.73 -15.49 1.76
CA CYS A 4 -4.99 -14.80 2.04
C CYS A 4 -6.21 -15.62 1.63
N ARG A 5 -6.06 -16.61 0.71
CA ARG A 5 -7.14 -17.56 0.38
C ARG A 5 -7.41 -18.58 1.50
N TYR A 6 -6.38 -18.94 2.27
CA TYR A 6 -6.52 -19.91 3.37
C TYR A 6 -6.91 -19.24 4.67
N LYS A 7 -6.38 -18.04 4.91
CA LYS A 7 -6.74 -17.22 6.06
C LYS A 7 -6.58 -15.75 5.67
N LYS A 8 -7.71 -15.08 5.45
CA LYS A 8 -7.72 -13.64 5.26
C LYS A 8 -7.29 -12.98 6.58
N PRO A 9 -6.27 -12.11 6.60
CA PRO A 9 -5.89 -11.40 7.81
C PRO A 9 -7.05 -10.50 8.24
N ASP A 10 -7.34 -10.50 9.54
CA ASP A 10 -8.33 -9.59 10.12
C ASP A 10 -7.82 -8.14 10.12
N LEU A 11 -6.50 -7.92 10.11
CA LEU A 11 -5.88 -6.61 10.07
C LEU A 11 -4.55 -6.68 9.31
N SER A 12 -4.37 -5.81 8.33
CA SER A 12 -3.13 -5.60 7.60
C SER A 12 -2.50 -4.28 8.03
N ILE A 13 -1.21 -4.30 8.37
CA ILE A 13 -0.43 -3.12 8.78
C ILE A 13 0.86 -3.09 7.99
N VAL A 14 1.17 -1.93 7.40
CA VAL A 14 2.41 -1.68 6.66
C VAL A 14 3.12 -0.49 7.29
N ASP A 15 4.38 -0.71 7.69
CA ASP A 15 5.28 0.37 8.05
C ASP A 15 5.71 1.10 6.77
N ALA A 16 5.18 2.31 6.59
CA ALA A 16 5.54 3.23 5.51
C ALA A 16 6.29 4.44 6.08
N SER A 17 7.08 4.27 7.16
CA SER A 17 7.92 5.35 7.68
C SER A 17 9.01 5.72 6.67
N VAL A 18 9.72 4.70 6.16
CA VAL A 18 10.71 4.81 5.09
C VAL A 18 10.40 3.76 4.03
N ALA A 19 10.11 4.22 2.82
CA ALA A 19 9.94 3.39 1.66
C ALA A 19 11.27 3.23 0.90
N LEU A 20 11.42 2.10 0.20
CA LEU A 20 12.51 1.88 -0.73
C LEU A 20 11.97 1.86 -2.16
N THR A 21 12.43 2.79 -3.00
CA THR A 21 11.97 2.93 -4.39
C THR A 21 13.03 2.44 -5.38
N GLY A 22 12.59 1.87 -6.50
CA GLY A 22 13.45 1.42 -7.60
C GLY A 22 13.93 -0.03 -7.49
N MET A 23 14.67 -0.40 -6.44
CA MET A 23 15.23 -1.76 -6.31
C MET A 23 15.26 -2.22 -4.85
N HIS A 24 14.95 -3.50 -4.60
CA HIS A 24 14.83 -4.02 -3.23
C HIS A 24 16.16 -4.07 -2.44
N LEU A 25 17.31 -4.05 -3.12
CA LEU A 25 18.65 -4.15 -2.50
C LEU A 25 19.50 -2.89 -2.63
N ALA A 26 19.18 -2.02 -3.58
CA ALA A 26 19.97 -0.83 -3.94
C ALA A 26 19.07 0.37 -4.31
N GLY A 27 17.84 0.37 -3.80
CA GLY A 27 16.87 1.42 -4.07
C GLY A 27 17.19 2.72 -3.34
N GLN A 28 16.43 3.75 -3.68
CA GLN A 28 16.50 5.05 -3.00
C GLN A 28 15.47 5.10 -1.88
N GLU A 29 15.92 5.52 -0.70
CA GLU A 29 15.04 5.75 0.44
C GLU A 29 14.14 6.97 0.17
N LYS A 30 12.84 6.78 0.40
CA LYS A 30 11.82 7.82 0.36
C LYS A 30 11.17 7.88 1.73
N LYS A 31 11.39 8.97 2.47
CA LYS A 31 10.70 9.21 3.75
C LYS A 31 9.24 9.56 3.49
N ILE A 32 8.35 8.71 3.96
CA ILE A 32 6.90 8.91 3.84
C ILE A 32 6.33 9.29 5.21
N GLY A 33 6.77 8.61 6.28
CA GLY A 33 6.39 8.95 7.65
C GLY A 33 4.99 8.53 8.05
N LEU A 34 4.46 7.47 7.42
CA LEU A 34 3.10 6.97 7.64
C LEU A 34 3.10 5.51 8.11
N VAL A 35 1.99 5.09 8.70
CA VAL A 35 1.67 3.67 8.89
C VAL A 35 0.33 3.44 8.22
N LEU A 36 0.28 2.49 7.29
CA LEU A 36 -0.97 2.06 6.69
C LEU A 36 -1.56 0.95 7.53
N ALA A 37 -2.85 1.03 7.82
CA ALA A 37 -3.57 -0.02 8.54
C ALA A 37 -4.98 -0.15 7.97
N GLY A 38 -5.44 -1.38 7.77
CA GLY A 38 -6.77 -1.64 7.24
C GLY A 38 -7.20 -3.10 7.36
N PHE A 39 -8.51 -3.33 7.29
CA PHE A 39 -9.13 -4.65 7.37
C PHE A 39 -9.15 -5.38 6.01
N ASP A 40 -8.85 -4.66 4.92
CA ASP A 40 -8.68 -5.25 3.59
C ASP A 40 -7.20 -5.21 3.18
N PRO A 41 -6.52 -6.36 3.06
CA PRO A 41 -5.12 -6.40 2.64
C PRO A 41 -4.91 -5.90 1.21
N VAL A 42 -5.88 -6.05 0.31
CA VAL A 42 -5.78 -5.56 -1.08
C VAL A 42 -5.86 -4.04 -1.10
N ALA A 43 -6.77 -3.45 -0.33
CA ALA A 43 -6.86 -2.00 -0.22
C ALA A 43 -5.59 -1.38 0.37
N VAL A 44 -5.04 -1.98 1.44
CA VAL A 44 -3.80 -1.50 2.08
C VAL A 44 -2.61 -1.55 1.11
N ASP A 45 -2.45 -2.65 0.35
CA ASP A 45 -1.34 -2.77 -0.59
C ASP A 45 -1.54 -1.92 -1.86
N THR A 46 -2.80 -1.63 -2.23
CA THR A 46 -3.13 -0.67 -3.29
C THR A 46 -2.60 0.71 -2.93
N ILE A 47 -2.92 1.22 -1.73
CA ILE A 47 -2.41 2.52 -1.25
C ILE A 47 -0.89 2.49 -1.08
N GLY A 48 -0.33 1.39 -0.56
CA GLY A 48 1.13 1.24 -0.42
C GLY A 48 1.85 1.32 -1.77
N SER A 49 1.30 0.67 -2.79
CA SER A 49 1.82 0.69 -4.16
C SER A 49 1.76 2.08 -4.78
N GLU A 50 0.66 2.80 -4.60
CA GLU A 50 0.51 4.19 -5.06
C GLU A 50 1.51 5.14 -4.39
N LEU A 51 1.73 4.99 -3.08
CA LEU A 51 2.72 5.79 -2.34
C LEU A 51 4.16 5.58 -2.83
N LEU A 52 4.45 4.38 -3.35
CA LEU A 52 5.71 4.05 -4.02
C LEU A 52 5.78 4.57 -5.46
N GLY A 53 4.69 5.12 -6.00
CA GLY A 53 4.60 5.64 -7.37
C GLY A 53 4.29 4.56 -8.41
N HIS A 54 3.79 3.40 -7.99
CA HIS A 54 3.30 2.35 -8.89
C HIS A 54 1.82 2.57 -9.21
N ASP A 55 1.41 2.13 -10.40
CA ASP A 55 0.01 2.03 -10.79
C ASP A 55 -0.52 0.65 -10.37
N PRO A 56 -1.44 0.54 -9.40
CA PRO A 56 -1.97 -0.73 -8.92
C PRO A 56 -2.57 -1.60 -10.02
N LYS A 57 -3.15 -0.98 -11.05
CA LYS A 57 -3.77 -1.69 -12.19
C LYS A 57 -2.74 -2.33 -13.12
N ARG A 58 -1.46 -1.99 -12.96
CA ARG A 58 -0.34 -2.58 -13.72
C ARG A 58 0.43 -3.63 -12.92
N LEU A 59 0.05 -3.86 -11.67
CA LEU A 59 0.64 -4.88 -10.80
C LEU A 59 -0.17 -6.18 -10.90
N PRO A 60 0.35 -7.23 -11.60
CA PRO A 60 -0.46 -8.40 -11.92
C PRO A 60 -1.02 -9.11 -10.68
N TYR A 61 -0.27 -9.10 -9.58
CA TYR A 61 -0.71 -9.76 -8.35
C TYR A 61 -1.86 -9.01 -7.67
N LEU A 62 -1.89 -7.66 -7.73
CA LEU A 62 -3.01 -6.87 -7.22
C LEU A 62 -4.24 -7.03 -8.10
N THR A 63 -4.09 -6.96 -9.43
CA THR A 63 -5.22 -7.18 -10.35
C THR A 63 -5.82 -8.58 -10.22
N LEU A 64 -5.02 -9.60 -9.91
CA LEU A 64 -5.50 -10.96 -9.65
C LEU A 64 -6.14 -11.13 -8.27
N ALA A 65 -5.73 -10.33 -7.29
CA ALA A 65 -6.27 -10.34 -5.93
C ALA A 65 -7.58 -9.55 -5.82
N ASP A 66 -7.76 -8.56 -6.67
CA ASP A 66 -8.98 -7.76 -6.75
C ASP A 66 -10.21 -8.61 -7.01
N SER A 67 -11.31 -8.26 -6.34
CA SER A 67 -12.59 -8.99 -6.33
C SER A 67 -12.53 -10.43 -5.80
N LEU A 68 -11.34 -10.97 -5.49
CA LEU A 68 -11.14 -12.32 -4.94
C LEU A 68 -10.77 -12.30 -3.45
N LEU A 69 -9.84 -11.42 -3.06
CA LEU A 69 -9.27 -11.33 -1.71
C LEU A 69 -9.65 -10.02 -1.00
N GLY A 70 -10.07 -9.03 -1.78
CA GLY A 70 -10.39 -7.68 -1.36
C GLY A 70 -10.70 -6.82 -2.58
N THR A 71 -10.67 -5.51 -2.41
CA THR A 71 -10.88 -4.57 -3.51
C THR A 71 -9.79 -3.50 -3.59
N MET A 72 -9.47 -3.10 -4.82
CA MET A 72 -8.61 -1.94 -5.13
C MET A 72 -9.40 -0.63 -5.30
N ASP A 73 -10.72 -0.70 -5.39
CA ASP A 73 -11.60 0.46 -5.63
C ASP A 73 -12.31 0.88 -4.33
N ASP A 74 -12.92 2.08 -4.33
CA ASP A 74 -13.71 2.63 -3.23
C ASP A 74 -13.00 2.64 -1.86
N ILE A 75 -11.68 2.87 -1.85
CA ILE A 75 -10.86 2.91 -0.64
C ILE A 75 -11.05 4.25 0.08
N GLU A 76 -11.64 4.22 1.27
CA GLU A 76 -11.70 5.38 2.16
C GLU A 76 -10.42 5.48 3.02
N ILE A 77 -9.76 6.63 2.97
CA ILE A 77 -8.59 6.91 3.80
C ILE A 77 -9.01 7.79 4.97
N VAL A 78 -8.81 7.27 6.18
CA VAL A 78 -9.11 7.97 7.42
C VAL A 78 -7.80 8.34 8.11
N GLY A 79 -7.64 9.62 8.47
CA GLY A 79 -6.49 10.10 9.22
C GLY A 79 -5.61 11.04 8.40
N ALA A 80 -4.29 10.83 8.45
CA ALA A 80 -3.33 11.67 7.75
C ALA A 80 -3.48 11.53 6.23
N ASP A 81 -3.47 12.67 5.53
CA ASP A 81 -3.45 12.71 4.07
C ASP A 81 -2.13 12.06 3.58
N PRO A 82 -2.19 10.92 2.86
CA PRO A 82 -1.01 10.20 2.43
C PRO A 82 -0.16 10.95 1.40
N TRP A 83 -0.77 11.90 0.70
CA TRP A 83 -0.14 12.66 -0.37
C TRP A 83 0.27 14.06 0.09
N ALA A 84 -0.07 14.44 1.33
CA ALA A 84 0.45 15.65 1.94
C ALA A 84 1.96 15.49 2.18
N CYS A 85 2.77 16.23 1.42
CA CYS A 85 4.22 16.26 1.55
C CYS A 85 4.66 16.55 3.00
N PRO A 86 5.38 15.65 3.69
CA PRO A 86 6.11 15.99 4.91
C PRO A 86 7.36 16.78 4.51
N GLY A 87 7.19 18.08 4.23
CA GLY A 87 8.29 18.92 3.76
C GLY A 87 7.90 20.23 3.06
N GLN A 88 6.61 20.54 2.93
CA GLN A 88 6.16 21.84 2.41
C GLN A 88 5.77 22.78 3.57
N LEU A 89 6.70 22.98 4.51
CA LEU A 89 6.72 24.17 5.37
C LEU A 89 7.98 24.95 4.97
N SER A 90 7.74 26.19 4.56
CA SER A 90 8.68 27.21 4.06
C SER A 90 10.04 27.27 4.74
#